data_AF-A0A0T6ANF8-F1
#
_entry.id   AF-A0A0T6ANF8-F1
#
_cell.length_a   1.000
_cell.length_b   1.000
_cell.length_c   1.000
_cell.angle_alpha   90.00
_cell.angle_beta   90.00
_cell.angle_gamma   90.00
#
_symmetry.space_group_name_H-M   'P 1'
#
loop_
_entity.id
_entity.type
_entity.pdbx_description
1 polymer ?
#
loop_
_entity_poly.entity_id
_entity_poly.type
_entity_poly.pdbx_seq_one_letter_code
_entity_poly.pdbx_strand_id
1 'polypeptide(L)'
;MVFLYHPLIVHFPVALWMTSALFELLYVARRENLYATVARFLIGLGLLGAAVSIASGWIDLLTQVKLGVGTGIVIQHRIHSVLAYGATAAYLAVFLGRWRRPDVPGWTIALSLIGALVIAAAGFYGGELRRVM
;
A
#
# COMPACT_ATOMS: atom_id res chain seq x y z
N MET A 1 25.84 -2.31 -10.95
CA MET A 1 24.44 -1.91 -10.73
C MET A 1 24.02 -2.37 -9.35
N VAL A 2 23.41 -1.52 -8.54
CA VAL A 2 22.89 -1.90 -7.22
C VAL A 2 21.59 -2.65 -7.43
N PHE A 3 21.46 -3.84 -6.85
CA PHE A 3 20.19 -4.56 -6.86
C PHE A 3 19.23 -3.89 -5.88
N LEU A 4 18.09 -3.39 -6.37
CA LEU A 4 17.06 -2.73 -5.57
C LEU A 4 15.93 -3.71 -5.30
N TYR A 5 15.68 -3.99 -4.02
CA TYR A 5 14.65 -4.95 -3.62
C TYR A 5 13.26 -4.32 -3.58
N HIS A 6 13.17 -3.05 -3.19
CA HIS A 6 11.89 -2.36 -2.98
C HIS A 6 10.99 -2.34 -4.23
N PRO A 7 11.49 -2.06 -5.45
CA PRO A 7 10.63 -2.04 -6.63
C PRO A 7 10.03 -3.40 -7.01
N LEU A 8 10.62 -4.50 -6.54
CA LEU A 8 10.06 -5.85 -6.74
C LEU A 8 8.97 -6.16 -5.71
N ILE A 9 9.15 -5.68 -4.47
CA ILE A 9 8.29 -6.01 -3.34
C ILE A 9 7.05 -5.11 -3.28
N VAL A 10 7.16 -3.85 -3.71
CA VAL A 10 6.07 -2.86 -3.60
C VAL A 10 4.82 -3.24 -4.40
N HIS A 11 4.95 -4.08 -5.44
CA HIS A 11 3.81 -4.53 -6.25
C HIS A 11 2.83 -5.42 -5.49
N PHE A 12 3.31 -6.17 -4.49
CA PHE A 12 2.46 -7.07 -3.70
C PHE A 12 1.40 -6.33 -2.87
N PRO A 13 1.76 -5.39 -1.96
CA PRO A 13 0.74 -4.65 -1.21
C PRO A 13 -0.18 -3.85 -2.13
N VAL A 14 0.33 -3.27 -3.22
CA VAL A 14 -0.48 -2.55 -4.21
C VAL A 14 -1.55 -3.46 -4.81
N ALA A 15 -1.15 -4.61 -5.35
CA ALA A 15 -2.08 -5.55 -5.97
C ALA A 15 -3.12 -6.05 -4.95
N LEU A 16 -2.68 -6.47 -3.76
CA LEU A 16 -3.57 -6.96 -2.70
C LEU A 16 -4.60 -5.93 -2.26
N TRP A 17 -4.19 -4.67 -2.09
CA TRP A 17 -5.09 -3.60 -1.68
C TRP A 17 -6.04 -3.14 -2.79
N MET A 18 -5.57 -3.09 -4.04
CA MET A 18 -6.45 -2.85 -5.20
C MET A 18 -7.48 -3.97 -5.38
N THR A 19 -7.06 -5.23 -5.23
CA THR A 19 -8.00 -6.36 -5.25
C THR A 19 -8.94 -6.29 -4.05
N SER A 20 -8.49 -5.90 -2.86
CA SER A 20 -9.38 -5.74 -1.70
C SER A 20 -10.49 -4.71 -1.99
N ALA A 21 -10.17 -3.60 -2.64
CA ALA A 21 -11.14 -2.58 -3.03
C ALA A 21 -12.20 -3.12 -4.01
N LEU A 22 -11.82 -4.00 -4.94
CA LEU A 22 -12.79 -4.69 -5.79
C LEU A 22 -13.78 -5.53 -4.96
N PHE A 23 -13.27 -6.27 -3.97
CA PHE A 23 -14.12 -7.06 -3.06
C PHE A 23 -15.01 -6.20 -2.15
N GLU A 24 -14.56 -5.01 -1.76
CA GLU A 24 -15.40 -4.03 -1.06
C GLU A 24 -16.58 -3.58 -1.93
N LEU A 25 -16.33 -3.29 -3.22
CA LEU A 25 -17.39 -2.92 -4.16
C LEU A 25 -18.37 -4.08 -4.39
N LEU A 26 -17.87 -5.30 -4.51
CA LEU A 26 -18.72 -6.50 -4.61
C LEU A 26 -19.56 -6.70 -3.35
N TYR A 27 -19.00 -6.47 -2.15
CA TYR A 27 -19.75 -6.51 -0.90
C TYR A 27 -20.85 -5.45 -0.86
N VAL A 28 -20.58 -4.22 -1.31
CA VAL A 28 -21.60 -3.16 -1.37
C VAL A 28 -22.74 -3.51 -2.33
N ALA A 29 -22.41 -4.13 -3.48
CA ALA A 29 -23.38 -4.50 -4.51
C ALA A 29 -24.22 -5.73 -4.16
N ARG A 30 -23.61 -6.74 -3.52
CA ARG A 30 -24.23 -8.06 -3.28
C ARG A 30 -24.63 -8.32 -1.84
N ARG A 31 -24.00 -7.63 -0.88
CA ARG A 31 -24.21 -7.80 0.57
C ARG A 31 -23.91 -9.22 1.09
N GLU A 32 -23.07 -9.97 0.39
CA GLU A 32 -22.62 -11.30 0.84
C GLU A 32 -21.34 -11.20 1.68
N ASN A 33 -21.38 -11.78 2.89
CA ASN A 33 -20.26 -11.74 3.85
C ASN A 33 -18.95 -12.35 3.34
N LEU A 34 -19.01 -13.21 2.32
CA LEU A 34 -17.83 -13.76 1.67
C LEU A 34 -16.93 -12.64 1.14
N TYR A 35 -17.49 -11.65 0.44
CA TYR A 35 -16.71 -10.58 -0.17
C TYR A 35 -15.99 -9.72 0.88
N ALA A 36 -16.68 -9.35 1.96
CA ALA A 36 -16.07 -8.61 3.07
C ALA A 36 -14.97 -9.40 3.78
N THR A 37 -15.15 -10.72 3.90
CA THR A 37 -14.15 -11.62 4.48
C THR A 37 -12.89 -11.67 3.63
N VAL A 38 -13.04 -11.87 2.31
CA VAL A 38 -11.92 -11.87 1.36
C VAL A 38 -11.21 -10.51 1.36
N ALA A 39 -11.95 -9.40 1.32
CA ALA A 39 -11.37 -8.06 1.41
C ALA A 39 -10.51 -7.90 2.67
N ARG A 40 -11.00 -8.34 3.85
CA ARG A 40 -10.24 -8.28 5.11
C ARG A 40 -8.95 -9.09 5.07
N PHE A 41 -8.96 -10.29 4.48
CA PHE A 41 -7.74 -11.10 4.33
C PHE A 41 -6.73 -10.43 3.40
N LEU A 42 -7.19 -9.90 2.26
CA LEU A 42 -6.34 -9.17 1.32
C LEU A 42 -5.73 -7.92 1.96
N ILE A 43 -6.49 -7.18 2.76
CA ILE A 43 -5.99 -6.03 3.54
C ILE A 43 -4.89 -6.47 4.50
N GLY A 44 -5.11 -7.56 5.25
CA GLY A 44 -4.14 -8.10 6.20
C GLY A 44 -2.84 -8.57 5.52
N LEU A 45 -2.95 -9.32 4.43
CA LEU A 45 -1.79 -9.74 3.63
C LEU A 45 -1.06 -8.54 3.01
N GLY A 46 -1.82 -7.54 2.56
CA GLY A 46 -1.26 -6.29 2.04
C GLY A 46 -0.50 -5.52 3.12
N LEU A 47 -0.95 -5.51 4.38
CA LEU A 47 -0.21 -4.92 5.50
C LEU A 47 1.12 -5.65 5.77
N LEU A 48 1.14 -6.99 5.67
CA LEU A 48 2.38 -7.75 5.76
C LEU A 48 3.32 -7.40 4.60
N GLY A 49 2.81 -7.37 3.36
CA GLY A 49 3.58 -6.95 2.19
C GLY A 49 4.10 -5.51 2.30
N ALA A 50 3.31 -4.60 2.87
CA ALA A 50 3.70 -3.23 3.12
C ALA A 50 4.85 -3.16 4.13
N ALA A 51 4.82 -3.93 5.22
CA ALA A 51 5.92 -3.96 6.18
C ALA A 51 7.26 -4.35 5.52
N VAL A 52 7.24 -5.40 4.68
CA VAL A 52 8.44 -5.83 3.92
C VAL A 52 8.85 -4.78 2.88
N SER A 53 7.89 -4.16 2.20
CA SER A 53 8.14 -3.09 1.23
C SER A 53 8.79 -1.86 1.89
N ILE A 54 8.31 -1.45 3.06
CA ILE A 54 8.88 -0.32 3.81
C ILE A 54 10.31 -0.64 4.23
N ALA A 55 10.56 -1.83 4.82
CA ALA A 55 11.89 -2.24 5.24
C ALA A 55 12.88 -2.26 4.06
N SER A 56 12.50 -2.87 2.93
CA SER A 56 13.33 -2.88 1.72
C SER A 56 13.55 -1.50 1.12
N GLY A 57 12.56 -0.60 1.18
CA GLY A 57 12.68 0.79 0.72
C GLY A 57 13.73 1.58 1.50
N TRP A 58 13.82 1.37 2.81
CA TRP A 58 14.86 1.96 3.65
C TRP A 58 16.25 1.37 3.36
N ILE A 59 16.36 0.06 3.15
CA ILE A 59 17.63 -0.60 2.78
C ILE A 59 18.15 -0.04 1.45
N ASP A 60 17.29 0.09 0.45
CA ASP A 60 17.62 0.64 -0.86
C ASP A 60 18.07 2.11 -0.73
N LEU A 61 17.37 2.93 0.05
CA LEU A 61 17.74 4.33 0.31
C LEU A 61 19.12 4.45 0.97
N LEU A 62 19.35 3.71 2.06
CA LEU A 62 20.62 3.75 2.80
C LEU A 62 21.80 3.30 1.91
N THR A 63 21.57 2.30 1.06
CA THR A 63 22.56 1.83 0.09
C THR A 63 22.89 2.91 -0.93
N GLN A 64 21.88 3.61 -1.46
CA GLN A 64 22.10 4.71 -2.41
C GLN A 64 22.80 5.91 -1.78
N VAL A 65 22.43 6.29 -0.56
CA VAL A 65 23.12 7.36 0.18
C VAL A 65 24.58 7.01 0.42
N LYS A 66 24.89 5.77 0.81
CA LYS A 66 26.26 5.29 1.01
C LYS A 66 27.11 5.36 -0.26
N LEU A 67 26.49 5.18 -1.42
CA LEU A 67 27.15 5.25 -2.72
C LEU A 67 27.28 6.69 -3.26
N GLY A 68 26.89 7.70 -2.48
CA GLY A 68 27.00 9.10 -2.85
C GLY A 68 25.99 9.54 -3.90
N VAL A 69 24.89 8.81 -4.08
CA VAL A 69 23.84 9.20 -5.02
C VAL A 69 23.15 10.46 -4.48
N GLY A 70 22.99 11.48 -5.35
CA GLY A 70 22.62 12.84 -4.96
C GLY A 70 21.30 12.99 -4.19
N THR A 71 21.09 14.17 -3.59
CA THR A 71 19.96 14.50 -2.70
C THR A 71 18.58 14.36 -3.34
N GLY A 72 18.49 14.34 -4.66
CA GLY A 72 17.24 14.11 -5.40
C GLY A 72 16.54 12.81 -5.02
N ILE A 73 17.30 11.73 -4.81
CA ILE A 73 16.76 10.43 -4.39
C ILE A 73 16.11 10.48 -3.01
N VAL A 74 16.67 11.27 -2.09
CA VAL A 74 16.14 11.42 -0.72
C VAL A 74 14.82 12.19 -0.74
N ILE A 75 14.74 13.26 -1.55
CA ILE A 75 13.50 14.05 -1.70
C ILE A 75 12.40 13.20 -2.37
N GLN A 76 12.76 12.47 -3.43
CA GLN A 76 11.84 11.58 -4.14
C GLN A 76 11.31 10.46 -3.23
N HIS A 77 12.19 9.83 -2.45
CA HIS A 77 11.81 8.84 -1.45
C HIS A 77 10.82 9.46 -0.44
N ARG A 78 11.08 10.68 0.02
CA ARG A 78 10.22 11.35 1.02
C ARG A 78 8.80 11.61 0.52
N ILE A 79 8.63 12.09 -0.71
CA ILE A 79 7.31 12.41 -1.29
C ILE A 79 6.49 11.12 -1.50
N HIS A 80 7.08 10.11 -2.12
CA HIS A 80 6.39 8.84 -2.38
C HIS A 80 6.03 8.11 -1.07
N SER A 81 6.94 8.11 -0.10
CA SER A 81 6.75 7.47 1.19
C SER A 81 5.60 8.07 2.00
N VAL A 82 5.30 9.37 1.89
CA VAL A 82 4.15 9.98 2.60
C VAL A 82 2.83 9.36 2.15
N LEU A 83 2.62 9.20 0.83
CA LEU A 83 1.40 8.60 0.30
C LEU A 83 1.30 7.11 0.70
N ALA A 84 2.41 6.38 0.56
CA ALA A 84 2.46 4.96 0.91
C ALA A 84 2.22 4.72 2.41
N TYR A 85 2.82 5.52 3.29
CA TYR A 85 2.62 5.43 4.74
C TYR A 85 1.21 5.85 5.15
N GLY A 86 0.66 6.91 4.54
CA GLY A 86 -0.71 7.35 4.77
C GLY A 86 -1.73 6.26 4.43
N ALA A 87 -1.57 5.62 3.27
CA ALA A 87 -2.40 4.48 2.91
C ALA A 87 -2.19 3.26 3.81
N THR A 88 -0.95 2.95 4.19
CA THR A 88 -0.65 1.86 5.12
C THR A 88 -1.36 2.08 6.46
N ALA A 89 -1.32 3.30 7.00
CA ALA A 89 -2.03 3.67 8.22
C ALA A 89 -3.56 3.56 8.05
N ALA A 90 -4.10 3.97 6.90
CA ALA A 90 -5.52 3.83 6.59
C ALA A 90 -5.95 2.35 6.57
N TYR A 91 -5.20 1.48 5.88
CA TYR A 91 -5.47 0.05 5.85
C TYR A 91 -5.29 -0.63 7.20
N LEU A 92 -4.33 -0.17 8.02
CA LEU A 92 -4.19 -0.63 9.40
C LEU A 92 -5.43 -0.26 10.23
N ALA A 93 -5.91 0.99 10.11
CA ALA A 93 -7.13 1.42 10.78
C ALA A 93 -8.36 0.61 10.34
N VAL A 94 -8.50 0.33 9.04
CA VAL A 94 -9.55 -0.57 8.51
C VAL A 94 -9.45 -1.96 9.13
N PHE A 95 -8.25 -2.54 9.13
CA PHE A 95 -8.02 -3.89 9.64
C PHE A 95 -8.35 -4.01 11.13
N LEU A 96 -7.90 -3.04 11.93
CA LEU A 96 -8.20 -2.95 13.36
C LEU A 96 -9.68 -2.65 13.62
N GLY A 97 -10.30 -1.78 12.82
CA GLY A 97 -11.72 -1.45 12.89
C GLY A 97 -12.66 -2.63 12.62
N ARG A 98 -12.17 -3.65 11.92
CA ARG A 98 -12.86 -4.92 11.66
C ARG A 98 -12.37 -6.07 12.54
N TRP A 99 -11.40 -5.83 13.42
CA TRP A 99 -10.79 -6.89 14.22
C TRP A 99 -11.79 -7.46 15.23
N ARG A 100 -12.05 -8.76 15.12
CA ARG A 100 -13.03 -9.51 15.94
C ARG A 100 -14.45 -8.92 15.93
N ARG A 101 -14.81 -8.15 14.90
CA ARG A 101 -16.19 -7.67 14.71
C ARG A 101 -16.97 -8.57 13.75
N PRO A 102 -18.23 -8.90 14.06
CA PRO A 102 -19.10 -9.64 13.16
C PRO A 102 -19.69 -8.75 12.05
N ASP A 103 -19.79 -7.45 12.29
CA ASP A 103 -20.30 -6.46 11.35
C ASP A 103 -19.17 -5.82 10.50
N VAL A 104 -19.56 -5.19 9.39
CA VAL A 104 -18.67 -4.45 8.49
C VAL A 104 -19.04 -2.97 8.54
N PRO A 105 -18.37 -2.16 9.37
CA PRO A 105 -18.74 -0.75 9.52
C PRO A 105 -18.53 0.03 8.22
N GLY A 106 -19.49 0.86 7.82
CA GLY A 106 -19.43 1.60 6.54
C GLY A 106 -18.19 2.49 6.38
N TRP A 107 -17.69 3.08 7.47
CA TRP A 107 -16.47 3.88 7.44
C TRP A 107 -15.22 3.08 7.03
N THR A 108 -15.18 1.79 7.35
CA THR A 108 -14.05 0.91 6.97
C THR A 108 -14.04 0.65 5.47
N ILE A 109 -15.21 0.55 4.86
CA ILE A 109 -15.38 0.42 3.40
C ILE A 109 -14.89 1.70 2.74
N ALA A 110 -15.42 2.86 3.14
CA ALA A 110 -15.03 4.15 2.59
C ALA A 110 -13.51 4.40 2.72
N LEU A 111 -12.94 4.14 3.90
CA LEU A 111 -11.52 4.32 4.14
C LEU A 111 -10.65 3.34 3.32
N SER A 112 -11.08 2.10 3.12
CA SER A 112 -10.38 1.14 2.26
C SER A 112 -10.36 1.56 0.79
N LEU A 113 -11.46 2.14 0.29
CA LEU A 113 -11.55 2.65 -1.09
C LEU A 113 -10.68 3.90 -1.26
N ILE A 114 -10.70 4.81 -0.28
CA ILE A 114 -9.79 5.97 -0.25
C ILE A 114 -8.33 5.49 -0.21
N GLY A 115 -8.00 4.51 0.64
CA GLY A 115 -6.66 3.91 0.71
C GLY A 115 -6.20 3.34 -0.63
N ALA A 116 -7.09 2.68 -1.37
CA ALA A 116 -6.79 2.16 -2.70
C ALA A 116 -6.47 3.29 -3.70
N LEU A 117 -7.25 4.37 -3.69
CA LEU A 117 -6.99 5.54 -4.54
C LEU A 117 -5.64 6.20 -4.20
N VAL A 118 -5.32 6.35 -2.92
CA VAL A 118 -4.04 6.90 -2.46
C VAL A 118 -2.88 6.01 -2.91
N ILE A 119 -3.04 4.68 -2.87
CA ILE A 119 -2.01 3.73 -3.34
C ILE A 119 -1.85 3.73 -4.85
N ALA A 120 -2.95 3.84 -5.60
CA ALA A 120 -2.88 4.02 -7.04
C ALA A 120 -2.13 5.31 -7.41
N ALA A 121 -2.40 6.42 -6.70
CA ALA A 121 -1.67 7.66 -6.86
C ALA A 121 -0.18 7.50 -6.50
N ALA A 122 0.13 6.85 -5.37
CA ALA A 122 1.51 6.56 -4.99
C ALA A 122 2.24 5.78 -6.09
N GLY A 123 1.61 4.74 -6.64
CA GLY A 123 2.15 3.93 -7.73
C GLY A 123 2.38 4.73 -9.02
N PHE A 124 1.45 5.61 -9.38
CA PHE A 124 1.59 6.52 -10.54
C PHE A 124 2.82 7.42 -10.40
N TYR A 125 2.94 8.14 -9.27
CA TYR A 125 4.10 8.99 -9.00
C TYR A 125 5.40 8.17 -8.88
N GLY A 126 5.32 6.93 -8.37
CA GLY A 126 6.46 6.00 -8.34
C GLY A 126 6.95 5.57 -9.72
N GLY A 127 6.04 5.38 -10.68
CA GLY A 127 6.35 4.99 -12.06
C GLY A 127 6.91 6.13 -12.90
N GLU A 128 6.39 7.35 -12.74
CA GLU A 128 6.88 8.55 -13.44
C GLU A 128 8.35 8.82 -13.07
N LEU A 129 8.76 8.53 -11.83
CA LEU A 129 10.13 8.72 -11.34
C LEU A 129 11.17 7.87 -12.09
N ARG A 130 10.80 6.71 -12.64
CA ARG A 130 11.71 5.88 -13.47
C ARG A 130 11.99 6.47 -14.85
N ARG A 131 11.21 7.44 -15.33
CA ARG A 131 11.39 8.04 -16.67
C ARG A 131 12.37 9.22 -16.69
N VAL A 132 12.75 9.73 -15.52
CA VAL A 132 13.57 10.94 -15.36
C VAL A 132 14.97 10.66 -14.81
N MET A 133 15.32 9.38 -14.62
CA MET A 133 16.66 8.89 -14.25
C MET A 133 17.29 8.20 -15.46
#